data_AF-A0A2D4NNV1-F1
#
_entry.id   AF-A0A2D4NNV1-F1
#
_cell.length_a   1.000
_cell.length_b   1.000
_cell.length_c   1.000
_cell.angle_alpha   90.00
_cell.angle_beta   90.00
_cell.angle_gamma   90.00
#
_symmetry.space_group_name_H-M   'P 1'
#
loop_
_entity.id
_entity.type
_entity.pdbx_description
1 polymer ?
#
loop_
_entity_poly.entity_id
_entity_poly.type
_entity_poly.pdbx_seq_one_letter_code
_entity_poly.pdbx_strand_id
1 'polypeptide(L)'
;GMGREDLNKVGNRYFTSKCYSLEDLENLKFYGFRGEALASIASMASILEISSRTSRIAKTFLKLFHNGKGLEVSEAELSRPSLGTTVTVYNLYHQLPVRRKCMDFTLEFERLRHKVEALSLVHPSVSFSLRNEAS
;
A
#
# COMPACT_ATOMS: atom_id res chain seq x y z
N GLY A 1 -12.03 0.18 -0.87
CA GLY A 1 -11.47 -1.10 -0.37
C GLY A 1 -11.47 -2.10 -1.50
N MET A 2 -10.65 -3.13 -1.39
CA MET A 2 -10.47 -4.22 -2.37
C MET A 2 -11.23 -5.48 -1.91
N GLY A 3 -11.93 -6.14 -2.83
CA GLY A 3 -12.55 -7.46 -2.60
C GLY A 3 -11.53 -8.60 -2.74
N ARG A 4 -11.98 -9.84 -2.52
CA ARG A 4 -11.11 -11.04 -2.65
C ARG A 4 -10.47 -11.14 -4.04
N GLU A 5 -11.24 -10.91 -5.10
CA GLU A 5 -10.73 -10.98 -6.48
C GLU A 5 -9.70 -9.90 -6.79
N ASP A 6 -9.90 -8.68 -6.30
CA ASP A 6 -8.95 -7.59 -6.46
C ASP A 6 -7.65 -7.90 -5.70
N LEU A 7 -7.77 -8.38 -4.45
CA LEU A 7 -6.61 -8.78 -3.64
C LEU A 7 -5.80 -9.91 -4.26
N ASN A 8 -6.44 -10.80 -5.03
CA ASN A 8 -5.73 -11.84 -5.77
C ASN A 8 -4.85 -11.27 -6.89
N LYS A 9 -5.25 -10.13 -7.47
CA LYS A 9 -4.53 -9.46 -8.56
C LYS A 9 -3.51 -8.43 -8.05
N VAL A 10 -3.68 -7.94 -6.82
CA VAL A 10 -2.74 -7.04 -6.17
C VAL A 10 -1.35 -7.66 -6.10
N GLY A 11 -0.32 -6.85 -6.39
CA GLY A 11 1.08 -7.28 -6.40
C GLY A 11 1.54 -7.86 -7.73
N ASN A 12 0.64 -8.14 -8.68
CA ASN A 12 1.03 -8.40 -10.06
C ASN A 12 1.54 -7.11 -10.70
N ARG A 13 2.70 -7.16 -11.34
CA ARG A 13 3.25 -6.01 -12.06
C ARG A 13 2.34 -5.62 -13.21
N TYR A 14 2.26 -4.31 -13.47
CA TYR A 14 1.46 -3.73 -14.54
C TYR A 14 -0.05 -3.98 -14.41
N PHE A 15 -0.51 -4.39 -13.22
CA PHE A 15 -1.92 -4.57 -12.95
C PHE A 15 -2.49 -3.34 -12.23
N THR A 16 -3.44 -2.66 -12.85
CA THR A 16 -4.13 -1.50 -12.27
C THR A 16 -5.62 -1.51 -12.56
N SER A 17 -6.41 -0.87 -11.70
CA SER A 17 -7.83 -0.60 -11.92
C SER A 17 -8.12 0.82 -12.40
N LYS A 18 -7.09 1.57 -12.81
CA LYS A 18 -7.14 3.05 -12.92
C LYS A 18 -6.89 3.59 -14.33
N CYS A 19 -6.36 2.77 -15.24
CA CYS A 19 -5.97 3.17 -16.59
C CYS A 19 -6.07 1.94 -17.49
N TYR A 20 -6.84 2.04 -18.57
CA TYR A 20 -7.12 0.91 -19.47
C TYR A 20 -6.89 1.24 -20.94
N SER A 21 -6.78 2.51 -21.31
CA SER A 21 -6.52 2.95 -22.69
C SER A 21 -5.43 4.04 -22.78
N LEU A 22 -5.06 4.41 -24.02
CA LEU A 22 -4.11 5.49 -24.27
C LEU A 22 -4.71 6.86 -23.93
N GLU A 23 -6.01 7.03 -24.17
CA GLU A 23 -6.74 8.27 -23.85
C GLU A 23 -6.75 8.54 -22.33
N ASP A 24 -6.79 7.49 -21.50
CA ASP A 24 -6.66 7.60 -20.04
C ASP A 24 -5.27 8.16 -19.62
N LEU A 25 -4.22 7.89 -20.41
CA LEU A 25 -2.87 8.41 -20.15
C LEU A 25 -2.72 9.88 -20.51
N GLU A 26 -3.48 10.36 -21.51
CA GLU A 26 -3.51 11.77 -21.88
C GLU A 26 -4.29 12.60 -20.84
N ASN A 27 -5.26 11.99 -20.15
CA ASN A 27 -6.12 12.64 -19.17
C ASN A 27 -6.12 11.92 -17.83
N LEU A 28 -4.98 11.91 -17.15
CA LEU A 28 -4.80 11.20 -15.88
C LEU A 28 -5.71 11.74 -14.77
N LYS A 29 -6.63 10.89 -14.30
CA LYS A 29 -7.57 11.21 -13.20
C LYS A 29 -7.09 10.72 -11.82
N PHE A 30 -6.08 9.85 -11.78
CA PHE A 30 -5.64 9.17 -10.56
C PHE A 30 -4.14 9.38 -10.33
N TYR A 31 -3.74 9.45 -9.06
CA TYR A 31 -2.31 9.55 -8.66
C TYR A 31 -1.44 8.35 -9.07
N GLY A 32 -2.05 7.24 -9.51
CA GLY A 32 -1.31 6.08 -9.97
C GLY A 32 -2.03 5.39 -11.10
N PHE A 33 -1.27 4.80 -12.01
CA PHE A 33 -1.77 4.13 -13.21
C PHE A 33 -0.85 2.98 -13.66
N ARG A 34 0.39 2.94 -13.20
CA ARG A 34 1.40 1.96 -13.66
C ARG A 34 1.18 0.54 -13.14
N GLY A 35 0.47 0.37 -12.01
CA GLY A 35 0.29 -0.96 -11.40
C GLY A 35 1.56 -1.56 -10.78
N GLU A 36 2.52 -0.74 -10.36
CA GLU A 36 3.83 -1.24 -9.90
C GLU A 36 4.11 -1.02 -8.41
N ALA A 37 3.42 -0.09 -7.75
CA ALA A 37 3.81 0.36 -6.41
C ALA A 37 3.83 -0.78 -5.37
N LEU A 38 2.73 -1.53 -5.26
CA LEU A 38 2.64 -2.63 -4.29
C LEU A 38 3.55 -3.82 -4.65
N ALA A 39 3.73 -4.10 -5.94
CA ALA A 39 4.66 -5.13 -6.41
C ALA A 39 6.12 -4.78 -6.03
N SER A 40 6.51 -3.52 -6.22
CA SER A 40 7.84 -3.02 -5.87
C SER A 40 8.06 -3.04 -4.35
N ILE A 41 7.09 -2.60 -3.55
CA ILE A 41 7.18 -2.67 -2.08
C ILE A 41 7.31 -4.13 -1.62
N ALA A 42 6.49 -5.03 -2.16
CA ALA A 42 6.54 -6.46 -1.82
C ALA A 42 7.92 -7.07 -2.07
N SER A 43 8.61 -6.69 -3.16
CA SER A 43 9.96 -7.17 -3.47
C SER A 43 11.07 -6.62 -2.56
N MET A 44 10.83 -5.52 -1.85
CA MET A 44 11.84 -4.87 -1.00
C MET A 44 11.61 -5.13 0.49
N ALA A 45 10.40 -5.44 0.90
CA ALA A 45 10.02 -5.77 2.28
C ALA A 45 10.19 -7.26 2.58
N SER A 46 10.37 -7.63 3.85
CA SER A 46 10.31 -9.05 4.23
C SER A 46 8.87 -9.56 4.19
N ILE A 47 7.93 -8.74 4.68
CA ILE A 47 6.50 -9.03 4.67
C ILE A 47 5.75 -7.77 4.21
N LEU A 48 4.82 -7.95 3.27
CA LEU A 48 3.80 -6.96 2.95
C LEU A 48 2.43 -7.58 3.26
N GLU A 49 1.67 -6.93 4.13
CA GLU A 49 0.32 -7.33 4.50
C GLU A 49 -0.68 -6.30 4.00
N ILE A 50 -1.76 -6.78 3.38
CA ILE A 50 -2.86 -5.95 2.92
C ILE A 50 -4.16 -6.55 3.44
N SER A 51 -4.79 -5.84 4.37
CA SER A 51 -6.08 -6.20 4.96
C SER A 51 -7.15 -5.25 4.44
N SER A 52 -8.25 -5.77 3.91
CA SER A 52 -9.27 -4.95 3.25
C SER A 52 -10.69 -5.44 3.51
N ARG A 53 -11.58 -4.49 3.77
CA ARG A 53 -13.02 -4.70 3.97
C ARG A 53 -13.80 -3.75 3.06
N THR A 54 -14.70 -4.31 2.24
CA THR A 54 -15.56 -3.52 1.35
C THR A 54 -16.93 -3.31 1.96
N SER A 55 -17.72 -2.37 1.44
CA SER A 55 -19.12 -2.17 1.86
C SER A 55 -20.03 -3.33 1.43
N ARG A 56 -19.61 -4.15 0.47
CA ARG A 56 -20.43 -5.22 -0.12
C ARG A 56 -20.47 -6.49 0.74
N ILE A 57 -19.41 -6.75 1.50
CA ILE A 57 -19.24 -8.00 2.27
C ILE A 57 -18.72 -7.64 3.66
N ALA A 58 -19.33 -8.22 4.70
CA ALA A 58 -18.95 -7.96 6.09
C ALA A 58 -17.55 -8.51 6.47
N LYS A 59 -17.06 -9.48 5.71
CA LYS A 59 -15.77 -10.14 5.88
C LYS A 59 -14.60 -9.24 5.51
N THR A 60 -13.50 -9.43 6.22
CA THR A 60 -12.20 -8.84 5.89
C THR A 60 -11.34 -9.90 5.21
N PHE A 61 -10.71 -9.53 4.10
CA PHE A 61 -9.77 -10.39 3.39
C PHE A 61 -8.34 -9.90 3.56
N LEU A 62 -7.41 -10.86 3.56
CA LEU A 62 -5.99 -10.65 3.78
C LEU A 62 -5.20 -11.13 2.56
N LYS A 63 -4.28 -10.29 2.08
CA LYS A 63 -3.23 -10.68 1.12
C LYS A 63 -1.88 -10.50 1.79
N LEU A 64 -1.09 -11.58 1.82
CA LEU A 64 0.26 -11.59 2.35
C LEU A 64 1.27 -11.78 1.23
N PHE A 65 2.40 -11.09 1.34
CA PHE A 65 3.60 -11.35 0.56
C PHE A 65 4.75 -11.65 1.50
N HIS A 66 5.51 -12.69 1.21
CA HIS A 66 6.73 -13.04 1.91
C HIS A 66 7.90 -13.00 0.94
N ASN A 67 8.87 -12.11 1.18
CA ASN A 67 10.04 -11.92 0.31
C ASN A 67 9.66 -11.77 -1.18
N GLY A 68 8.70 -10.89 -1.46
CA GLY A 68 8.17 -10.64 -2.80
C GLY A 68 7.20 -11.68 -3.36
N LYS A 69 7.03 -12.84 -2.72
CA LYS A 69 6.11 -13.89 -3.17
C LYS A 69 4.74 -13.72 -2.52
N GLY A 70 3.71 -13.51 -3.35
CA GLY A 70 2.33 -13.41 -2.88
C GLY A 70 1.74 -14.77 -2.51
N LEU A 71 1.13 -14.86 -1.34
CA LEU A 71 0.35 -16.02 -0.89
C LEU A 71 -1.10 -15.92 -1.38
N GLU A 72 -1.87 -16.99 -1.26
CA GLU A 72 -3.31 -16.96 -1.55
C GLU A 72 -4.05 -15.99 -0.61
N VAL A 73 -5.14 -15.41 -1.11
CA VAL A 73 -5.99 -14.53 -0.30
C VAL A 73 -6.80 -15.36 0.68
N SER A 74 -6.62 -15.09 1.97
CA SER A 74 -7.39 -15.70 3.05
C SER A 74 -8.43 -14.73 3.61
N GLU A 75 -9.37 -15.27 4.36
CA GLU A 75 -10.20 -14.46 5.27
C GLU A 75 -9.36 -14.12 6.51
N ALA A 76 -9.40 -12.87 6.96
CA ALA A 76 -8.66 -12.45 8.14
C ALA A 76 -9.32 -13.00 9.42
N GLU A 77 -8.52 -13.48 10.38
CA GLU A 77 -9.02 -13.97 11.68
C GLU A 77 -9.76 -12.88 12.45
N LEU A 78 -9.26 -11.64 12.38
CA LEU A 78 -9.88 -10.46 12.95
C LEU A 78 -10.39 -9.55 11.84
N SER A 79 -11.67 -9.18 11.92
CA SER A 79 -12.27 -8.26 10.95
C SER A 79 -11.84 -6.82 11.24
N ARG A 80 -11.59 -6.04 10.18
CA ARG A 80 -11.35 -4.59 10.31
C ARG A 80 -12.58 -3.92 10.95
N PRO A 81 -12.37 -3.02 11.92
CA PRO A 81 -13.47 -2.32 12.60
C PRO A 81 -14.23 -1.40 11.65
N SER A 82 -13.55 -0.87 10.62
CA SER A 82 -14.13 0.04 9.62
C SER A 82 -13.96 -0.48 8.19
N LEU A 83 -14.73 0.09 7.27
CA LEU A 83 -14.55 -0.11 5.83
C LEU A 83 -13.21 0.46 5.36
N GLY A 84 -12.66 -0.07 4.27
CA GLY A 84 -11.41 0.42 3.69
C GLY A 84 -10.29 -0.61 3.67
N THR A 85 -9.05 -0.14 3.70
CA THR A 85 -7.87 -0.98 3.53
C THR A 85 -6.76 -0.51 4.49
N THR A 86 -6.03 -1.46 5.04
CA THR A 86 -4.79 -1.26 5.80
C THR A 86 -3.66 -1.96 5.04
N VAL A 87 -2.54 -1.26 4.86
CA VAL A 87 -1.33 -1.80 4.24
C VAL A 87 -0.20 -1.71 5.24
N THR A 88 0.38 -2.84 5.61
CA THR A 88 1.45 -2.93 6.61
C THR A 88 2.71 -3.49 5.95
N VAL A 89 3.83 -2.79 6.13
CA VAL A 89 5.11 -3.14 5.51
C VAL A 89 6.12 -3.45 6.61
N TYR A 90 6.70 -4.64 6.59
CA TYR A 90 7.68 -5.08 7.57
C TYR A 90 9.08 -5.22 6.95
N ASN A 91 10.08 -4.74 7.68
CA ASN A 91 11.51 -4.80 7.32
C ASN A 91 11.77 -4.35 5.87
N LEU A 92 11.45 -3.08 5.56
CA LEU A 92 11.78 -2.51 4.27
C LEU A 92 13.29 -2.57 4.00
N TYR A 93 13.66 -2.92 2.77
CA TYR A 93 15.04 -3.12 2.30
C TYR A 93 15.79 -4.27 2.98
N HIS A 94 15.10 -5.28 3.54
CA HIS A 94 15.79 -6.38 4.25
C HIS A 94 16.81 -7.14 3.37
N GLN A 95 16.52 -7.28 2.06
CA GLN A 95 17.41 -7.90 1.06
C GLN A 95 18.42 -6.94 0.43
N LEU A 96 18.37 -5.64 0.76
CA LEU A 96 19.19 -4.60 0.15
C LEU A 96 20.02 -3.90 1.24
N PRO A 97 21.06 -4.57 1.78
CA PRO A 97 21.78 -4.12 2.98
C PRO A 97 22.43 -2.75 2.80
N VAL A 98 22.95 -2.44 1.61
CA VAL A 98 23.52 -1.12 1.30
C VAL A 98 22.46 -0.04 1.41
N ARG A 99 21.28 -0.22 0.78
CA ARG A 99 20.18 0.75 0.87
C ARG A 99 19.67 0.92 2.30
N ARG A 100 19.56 -0.20 3.03
CA ARG A 100 19.14 -0.20 4.44
C ARG A 100 20.12 0.59 5.31
N LYS A 101 21.43 0.43 5.11
CA LYS A 101 22.47 1.15 5.86
C LYS A 101 22.48 2.65 5.56
N CYS A 102 22.09 3.04 4.35
CA CYS A 102 22.00 4.45 3.95
C CYS A 102 20.71 5.15 4.43
N MET A 103 19.75 4.46 5.06
CA MET A 103 18.57 5.12 5.62
C MET A 103 18.91 5.79 6.95
N ASP A 104 18.68 7.09 7.00
CA ASP A 104 18.61 7.86 8.23
C ASP A 104 17.13 8.00 8.64
N PHE A 105 16.74 7.36 9.73
CA PHE A 105 15.33 7.33 10.16
C PHE A 105 14.77 8.71 10.49
N THR A 106 15.58 9.59 11.10
CA THR A 106 15.14 10.94 11.46
C THR A 106 14.89 11.77 10.20
N LEU A 107 15.83 11.71 9.25
CA LEU A 107 15.69 12.42 7.98
C LEU A 107 14.53 11.88 7.13
N GLU A 108 14.38 10.55 7.04
CA GLU A 108 13.28 9.93 6.28
C GLU A 108 11.91 10.21 6.92
N PHE A 109 11.82 10.28 8.25
CA PHE A 109 10.59 10.65 8.94
C PHE A 109 10.20 12.11 8.67
N GLU A 110 11.14 13.05 8.74
CA GLU A 110 10.87 14.46 8.38
C GLU A 110 10.45 14.61 6.91
N ARG A 111 11.10 13.88 6.00
CA ARG A 111 10.69 13.82 4.58
C ARG A 111 9.27 13.29 4.43
N LEU A 112 8.89 12.29 5.21
CA LEU A 112 7.53 11.74 5.20
C LEU A 112 6.53 12.74 5.77
N ARG A 113 6.86 13.43 6.87
CA ARG A 113 6.05 14.50 7.46
C ARG A 113 5.71 15.57 6.44
N HIS A 114 6.72 16.10 5.74
CA HIS A 114 6.52 17.10 4.70
C HIS A 114 5.63 16.61 3.55
N LYS A 115 5.76 15.35 3.14
CA LYS A 115 4.89 14.77 2.09
C LYS A 115 3.44 14.63 2.56
N VAL A 116 3.21 14.19 3.80
CA VAL A 116 1.86 14.08 4.37
C VAL A 116 1.23 15.45 4.53
N GLU A 117 2.00 16.46 4.95
CA GLU A 117 1.56 17.86 5.05
C GLU A 117 1.19 18.44 3.67
N ALA A 118 2.00 18.21 2.64
CA ALA A 118 1.65 18.64 1.29
C ALA A 118 0.35 17.98 0.78
N LEU A 119 0.16 16.68 1.05
CA LEU A 119 -1.06 15.97 0.69
C LEU A 119 -2.29 16.47 1.44
N SER A 120 -2.15 16.87 2.71
CA SER A 120 -3.28 17.40 3.49
C SER A 120 -3.74 18.77 2.98
N LEU A 121 -2.81 19.62 2.53
CA LEU A 121 -3.13 20.92 1.94
C LEU A 121 -3.86 20.79 0.60
N VAL A 122 -3.50 19.80 -0.22
CA VAL A 122 -4.15 19.53 -1.51
C VAL A 122 -5.55 18.90 -1.34
N HIS A 123 -5.79 18.21 -0.23
CA HIS A 123 -7.03 17.48 0.04
C HIS A 123 -7.70 17.92 1.36
N PRO A 124 -8.28 19.13 1.43
CA PRO A 124 -8.85 19.67 2.67
C PRO A 124 -10.06 18.89 3.20
N SER A 125 -10.71 18.08 2.36
CA SER A 125 -11.83 17.21 2.74
C SER A 125 -11.40 15.87 3.34
N VAL A 126 -10.10 15.60 3.45
CA VAL A 126 -9.55 14.33 3.95
C VAL A 126 -8.76 14.59 5.23
N SER A 127 -9.01 13.77 6.26
CA SER A 127 -8.23 13.82 7.50
C SER A 127 -6.96 12.97 7.39
N PHE A 128 -5.83 13.55 7.79
CA PHE A 128 -4.53 12.88 7.81
C PHE A 128 -4.00 12.82 9.26
N SER A 129 -3.39 11.69 9.62
CA SER A 129 -2.69 11.51 10.89
C SER A 129 -1.37 10.81 10.62
N LEU A 130 -0.28 11.36 11.15
CA LEU A 130 1.04 10.75 11.13
C LEU A 130 1.49 10.52 12.56
N ARG A 131 1.93 9.29 12.87
CA ARG A 131 2.38 8.89 14.21
C ARG A 131 3.69 8.13 14.10
N ASN A 132 4.55 8.30 15.10
CA ASN A 132 5.73 7.49 15.31
C ASN A 132 5.55 6.69 16.60
N GLU A 133 5.35 5.38 16.47
CA GLU A 133 5.13 4.46 17.61
C GLU A 133 6.46 3.90 18.15
N ALA A 134 7.60 4.34 17.62
CA ALA A 134 8.94 3.94 18.09
C ALA A 134 9.47 4.85 19.22
N SER A 135 8.62 5.72 19.78
CA SER A 135 8.93 6.70 20.83
C SER A 135 8.15 6.40 22.10
#